data_AF-A0A7C5QC25-F1
#
_entry.id   AF-A0A7C5QC25-F1
#
_cell.length_a   1.000
_cell.length_b   1.000
_cell.length_c   1.000
_cell.angle_alpha   90.00
_cell.angle_beta   90.00
_cell.angle_gamma   90.00
#
_symmetry.space_group_name_H-M   'P 1'
#
loop_
_entity.id
_entity.type
_entity.pdbx_description
1 polymer ?
#
loop_
_entity_poly.entity_id
_entity_poly.type
_entity_poly.pdbx_seq_one_letter_code
_entity_poly.pdbx_strand_id
1 'polypeptide(L)'
;MVNLTVSLSREVLMRLRRVVKQRYGSRRGALSGLVEEALTELLDRLEHPPPSQTYRAYKAERLVAEAENLEQLSQELKKLEVDPRSVRIISSTKLKAVARAGLRAREV
;
A
#
# COMPACT_ATOMS: atom_id res chain seq x y z
N MET A 1 17.95 23.39 -11.29
CA MET A 1 17.23 23.84 -10.08
C MET A 1 15.99 24.57 -10.54
N VAL A 2 14.81 24.06 -10.21
CA VAL A 2 13.52 24.65 -10.60
C VAL A 2 12.87 25.18 -9.32
N ASN A 3 12.30 26.39 -9.38
CA ASN A 3 11.62 26.99 -8.23
C ASN A 3 10.12 26.75 -8.35
N LEU A 4 9.54 26.09 -7.35
CA LEU A 4 8.11 25.83 -7.25
C LEU A 4 7.55 26.56 -6.04
N THR A 5 6.55 27.42 -6.26
CA THR A 5 5.81 28.10 -5.19
C THR A 5 4.45 27.46 -5.04
N VAL A 6 4.14 26.97 -3.84
CA VAL A 6 2.86 26.32 -3.52
C VAL A 6 2.24 26.91 -2.27
N SER A 7 0.91 27.03 -2.29
CA SER A 7 0.13 27.43 -1.12
C SER A 7 -0.16 26.22 -0.24
N LEU A 8 0.28 26.26 1.01
CA LEU A 8 0.06 25.21 2.00
C LEU A 8 -0.67 25.78 3.21
N SER A 9 -1.50 24.95 3.85
CA SER A 9 -2.11 25.35 5.12
C SER A 9 -1.03 25.55 6.20
N ARG A 10 -1.29 26.48 7.12
CA ARG A 10 -0.36 26.79 8.23
C ARG A 10 -0.03 25.54 9.05
N GLU A 11 -1.01 24.67 9.25
CA GLU A 11 -0.84 23.43 9.99
C GLU A 11 0.13 22.47 9.30
N VAL A 12 -0.03 22.26 7.99
CA VAL A 12 0.85 21.38 7.20
C VAL A 12 2.27 21.90 7.19
N LEU A 13 2.47 23.22 7.03
CA LEU A 13 3.79 23.84 7.09
C LEU A 13 4.46 23.61 8.45
N MET A 14 3.71 23.73 9.54
CA MET A 14 4.23 23.49 10.90
C MET A 14 4.62 22.03 11.11
N ARG A 15 3.81 21.09 10.63
CA ARG A 15 4.12 19.65 10.69
C ARG A 15 5.38 19.33 9.86
N LEU A 16 5.47 19.87 8.65
CA LEU A 16 6.61 19.65 7.76
C LEU A 16 7.91 20.16 8.40
N ARG A 17 7.92 21.37 8.96
CA ARG A 17 9.08 21.93 9.67
C ARG A 17 9.50 21.08 10.86
N ARG A 18 8.53 20.54 11.62
CA ARG A 18 8.81 19.65 12.76
C ARG A 18 9.50 18.36 12.31
N VAL A 19 9.00 17.72 11.25
CA VAL A 19 9.57 16.48 10.70
C VAL A 19 10.98 16.72 10.14
N VAL A 20 11.19 17.81 9.40
CA VAL A 20 12.52 18.18 8.88
C VAL A 20 13.52 18.34 10.03
N LYS A 21 13.14 19.07 11.10
CA LYS A 21 13.98 19.28 12.27
C LYS A 21 14.34 17.98 12.99
N GLN A 22 13.42 17.01 13.03
CA GLN A 22 13.63 15.71 13.67
C GLN A 22 14.49 14.76 12.83
N ARG A 23 14.26 14.67 11.52
CA ARG A 23 14.97 13.71 10.66
C ARG A 23 16.33 14.21 10.15
N TYR A 24 16.44 15.48 9.79
CA TYR A 24 17.60 16.01 9.05
C TYR A 24 18.32 17.16 9.79
N GLY A 25 17.79 17.58 10.96
CA GLY A 25 18.33 18.68 11.73
C GLY A 25 18.20 20.04 11.03
N SER A 26 19.17 20.93 11.28
CA SER A 26 19.19 22.32 10.76
C SER A 26 20.01 22.48 9.46
N ARG A 27 20.16 21.41 8.66
CA ARG A 27 20.96 21.48 7.43
C ARG A 27 20.26 22.30 6.34
N ARG A 28 21.03 23.17 5.69
CA ARG A 28 20.57 23.98 4.54
C ARG A 28 20.14 23.01 3.42
N GLY A 29 18.91 23.14 2.93
CA GLY A 29 18.34 22.29 1.87
C GLY A 29 17.55 21.06 2.34
N ALA A 30 17.49 20.77 3.64
CA ALA A 30 16.76 19.61 4.16
C ALA A 30 15.25 19.62 3.84
N LEU A 31 14.65 20.81 3.76
CA LEU A 31 13.24 20.96 3.42
C LEU A 31 12.99 20.67 1.94
N SER A 32 13.86 21.13 1.05
CA SER A 32 13.79 20.83 -0.38
C SER A 32 13.97 19.34 -0.64
N GLY A 33 14.95 18.70 0.01
CA GLY A 33 15.20 17.26 -0.12
C GLY A 33 14.03 16.40 0.36
N LEU A 34 13.40 16.74 1.50
CA LEU A 34 12.21 16.03 1.97
C LEU A 34 11.04 16.15 0.99
N VAL A 35 10.81 17.35 0.46
CA VAL A 35 9.72 17.59 -0.49
C VAL A 35 9.96 16.82 -1.79
N GLU A 36 11.19 16.81 -2.28
CA GLU A 36 11.57 16.04 -3.46
C GLU A 36 11.37 14.53 -3.24
N GLU A 37 11.87 13.97 -2.14
CA GLU A 37 11.70 12.55 -1.76
C GLU A 37 10.21 12.17 -1.67
N ALA A 38 9.40 13.00 -1.02
CA ALA A 38 7.97 12.76 -0.89
C ALA A 38 7.23 12.84 -2.23
N LEU A 39 7.62 13.76 -3.12
CA LEU A 39 7.04 13.88 -4.45
C LEU A 39 7.43 12.70 -5.34
N THR A 40 8.69 12.26 -5.30
CA THR A 40 9.14 11.06 -6.02
C THR A 40 8.35 9.83 -5.58
N GLU A 41 8.23 9.59 -4.27
CA GLU A 41 7.47 8.44 -3.75
C GLU A 41 5.99 8.52 -4.16
N LEU A 42 5.40 9.71 -4.13
CA LEU A 42 4.02 9.91 -4.55
C LEU A 42 3.84 9.66 -6.05
N LEU A 43 4.71 10.21 -6.89
CA LEU A 43 4.68 10.03 -8.33
C LEU A 43 4.90 8.55 -8.70
N ASP A 44 5.86 7.88 -8.06
CA ASP A 44 6.08 6.45 -8.26
C ASP A 44 4.82 5.63 -7.96
N ARG A 45 4.09 5.96 -6.89
CA ARG A 45 2.81 5.30 -6.56
C ARG A 45 1.69 5.59 -7.55
N LEU A 46 1.70 6.78 -8.17
CA LEU A 46 0.69 7.18 -9.15
C LEU A 46 1.00 6.60 -10.55
N GLU A 47 2.27 6.55 -10.93
CA GLU A 47 2.75 6.01 -12.21
C GLU A 47 2.76 4.48 -12.21
N HIS A 48 3.14 3.88 -11.08
CA HIS A 48 3.17 2.44 -10.87
C HIS A 48 2.20 2.08 -9.74
N PRO A 49 0.88 2.22 -9.96
CA PRO A 49 -0.09 1.80 -8.97
C PRO A 49 0.17 0.33 -8.61
N PRO A 50 0.10 -0.02 -7.31
CA PRO A 50 0.24 -1.42 -6.93
C PRO A 50 -0.75 -2.24 -7.75
N PRO A 51 -0.36 -3.44 -8.23
CA PRO A 51 -1.25 -4.27 -9.04
C PRO A 51 -2.57 -4.41 -8.28
N SER A 52 -3.67 -4.02 -8.93
CA SER A 52 -5.00 -4.03 -8.31
C SER A 52 -5.26 -5.43 -7.77
N GLN A 53 -5.26 -5.55 -6.45
CA GLN A 53 -5.38 -6.83 -5.78
C GLN A 53 -6.84 -7.26 -5.85
N THR A 54 -7.21 -7.96 -6.91
CA THR A 54 -8.55 -8.52 -7.03
C THR A 54 -8.68 -9.82 -6.24
N TYR A 55 -9.76 -9.93 -5.50
CA TYR A 55 -10.18 -11.14 -4.80
C TYR A 55 -11.36 -11.74 -5.55
N ARG A 56 -11.22 -13.01 -5.93
CA ARG A 56 -12.23 -13.77 -6.65
C ARG A 56 -12.79 -14.87 -5.77
N ALA A 57 -14.10 -14.91 -5.60
CA ALA A 57 -14.80 -15.98 -4.89
C ALA A 57 -15.32 -17.03 -5.88
N TYR A 58 -14.90 -18.27 -5.71
CA TYR A 58 -15.35 -19.42 -6.51
C TYR A 58 -16.17 -20.37 -5.65
N LYS A 59 -17.33 -20.81 -6.16
CA LYS A 59 -18.09 -21.93 -5.59
C LYS A 59 -17.89 -23.14 -6.51
N ALA A 60 -17.20 -24.16 -6.00
CA ALA A 60 -16.61 -25.23 -6.82
C ALA A 60 -15.69 -24.66 -7.91
N GLU A 61 -16.18 -24.53 -9.14
CA GLU A 61 -15.44 -23.97 -10.28
C GLU A 61 -16.08 -22.71 -10.89
N ARG A 62 -17.22 -22.26 -10.34
CA ARG A 62 -17.93 -21.09 -10.86
C ARG A 62 -17.53 -19.83 -10.08
N LEU A 63 -17.14 -18.78 -10.80
CA LEU A 63 -16.93 -17.45 -10.24
C LEU A 63 -18.28 -16.90 -9.76
N VAL A 64 -18.34 -16.52 -8.49
CA VAL A 64 -19.55 -15.99 -7.83
C VAL A 64 -19.46 -14.48 -7.66
N ALA A 65 -18.29 -13.96 -7.27
CA ALA A 65 -18.06 -12.54 -7.05
C ALA A 65 -16.57 -12.19 -7.24
N GLU A 66 -16.29 -10.95 -7.64
CA GLU A 66 -14.94 -10.39 -7.76
C GLU A 66 -14.93 -8.97 -7.17
N ALA A 67 -13.91 -8.65 -6.37
CA ALA A 67 -13.79 -7.32 -5.76
C ALA A 67 -12.33 -6.92 -5.56
N GLU A 68 -12.06 -5.63 -5.36
CA GLU A 68 -10.70 -5.09 -5.15
C GLU A 68 -10.22 -5.23 -3.69
N ASN A 69 -11.11 -5.59 -2.76
CA ASN A 69 -10.77 -5.87 -1.38
C ASN A 69 -11.73 -6.90 -0.76
N LEU A 70 -11.29 -7.51 0.34
CA LEU A 70 -12.07 -8.55 1.04
C LEU A 70 -13.38 -8.00 1.64
N GLU A 71 -13.41 -6.72 2.00
CA GLU A 71 -14.60 -6.10 2.60
C GLU A 71 -15.72 -5.96 1.57
N GLN A 72 -15.41 -5.45 0.38
CA GLN A 72 -16.31 -5.42 -0.77
C GLN A 72 -16.74 -6.83 -1.17
N LEU A 73 -15.81 -7.78 -1.22
CA LEU A 73 -16.15 -9.17 -1.53
C LEU A 73 -17.14 -9.76 -0.52
N SER A 74 -16.96 -9.48 0.77
CA SER A 74 -17.90 -9.92 1.79
C SER A 74 -19.28 -9.28 1.64
N GLN A 75 -19.35 -8.01 1.25
CA GLN A 75 -20.63 -7.34 0.99
C GLN A 75 -21.34 -7.95 -0.22
N GLU A 76 -20.61 -8.26 -1.29
CA GLU A 76 -21.16 -8.92 -2.48
C GLU A 76 -21.69 -10.32 -2.16
N LEU A 77 -20.92 -11.13 -1.41
CA LEU A 77 -21.34 -12.47 -1.01
C LEU A 77 -22.61 -12.45 -0.13
N LYS A 78 -22.73 -11.45 0.76
CA LYS A 78 -23.94 -11.25 1.56
C LYS A 78 -25.15 -10.88 0.69
N LYS A 79 -24.98 -9.99 -0.29
CA LYS A 79 -26.06 -9.61 -1.23
C LYS A 79 -26.52 -10.80 -2.08
N LEU A 80 -25.61 -11.71 -2.41
CA LEU A 80 -25.89 -12.92 -3.18
C LEU A 80 -26.37 -14.10 -2.31
N GLU A 81 -26.55 -13.90 -0.99
CA GLU A 81 -26.91 -14.94 -0.02
C GLU A 81 -25.98 -16.18 -0.07
N VAL A 82 -24.71 -15.98 -0.43
CA VAL A 82 -23.73 -17.05 -0.53
C VAL A 82 -22.95 -17.14 0.78
N ASP A 83 -22.98 -18.32 1.43
CA ASP A 83 -22.18 -18.56 2.63
C ASP A 83 -20.69 -18.44 2.31
N PRO A 84 -19.95 -17.52 2.97
CA PRO A 84 -18.50 -17.38 2.83
C PRO A 84 -17.72 -18.68 3.05
N ARG A 85 -18.25 -19.63 3.83
CA ARG A 85 -17.61 -20.94 4.08
C ARG A 85 -17.75 -21.90 2.89
N SER A 86 -18.68 -21.64 1.99
CA SER A 86 -18.94 -22.46 0.80
C SER A 86 -18.15 -22.03 -0.43
N VAL A 87 -17.40 -20.94 -0.34
CA VAL A 87 -16.63 -20.34 -1.44
C VAL A 87 -15.13 -20.34 -1.15
N ARG A 88 -14.34 -20.64 -2.19
CA ARG A 88 -12.88 -20.46 -2.19
C ARG A 88 -12.55 -19.05 -2.66
N ILE A 89 -11.85 -18.28 -1.84
CA ILE A 89 -11.39 -16.93 -2.19
C ILE A 89 -9.94 -17.01 -2.67
N ILE A 90 -9.67 -16.47 -3.86
CA ILE A 90 -8.34 -16.44 -4.48
C ILE A 90 -7.96 -14.97 -4.73
N SER A 91 -6.79 -14.56 -4.25
CA SER A 91 -6.22 -13.25 -4.57
C SER A 91 -5.41 -13.34 -5.88
N SER A 92 -5.60 -12.39 -6.79
CA SER A 92 -4.84 -12.30 -8.04
C SER A 92 -3.37 -11.94 -7.83
N THR A 93 -3.04 -11.26 -6.74
CA THR A 93 -1.65 -10.96 -6.36
C THR A 93 -0.95 -12.25 -5.93
N LYS A 94 0.07 -12.66 -6.70
CA LYS A 94 1.03 -13.67 -6.25
C LYS A 94 1.80 -13.09 -5.07
N LEU A 95 1.48 -13.52 -3.85
CA LEU A 95 2.34 -13.28 -2.69
C LEU A 95 3.75 -13.75 -3.08
N LYS A 96 4.74 -12.84 -3.06
CA LYS A 96 6.14 -13.24 -3.26
C LYS A 96 6.42 -14.39 -2.28
N ALA A 97 6.88 -15.52 -2.80
CA ALA A 97 7.21 -16.67 -1.98
C ALA A 97 8.19 -16.21 -0.90
N VAL A 98 7.72 -16.12 0.34
CA VAL A 98 8.59 -15.85 1.47
C VAL A 98 9.46 -17.09 1.60
N ALA A 99 10.70 -17.01 1.11
CA ALA A 99 11.69 -18.06 1.31
C ALA A 99 11.86 -18.21 2.82
N ARG A 100 11.25 -19.26 3.39
CA ARG A 100 11.45 -19.62 4.78
C ARG A 100 12.87 -20.16 4.88
N ALA A 101 13.83 -19.28 5.17
CA ALA A 101 15.16 -19.69 5.55
C ALA A 101 15.04 -20.48 6.87
N GLY A 102 15.09 -21.81 6.78
CA GLY A 102 15.15 -22.66 7.96
C GLY A 102 16.44 -22.35 8.71
N LEU A 103 16.34 -21.87 9.94
CA LEU A 103 17.49 -21.78 10.84
C LEU A 103 18.00 -23.20 11.10
N ARG A 104 19.19 -23.53 10.57
CA ARG A 104 20.00 -24.64 11.07
C ARG A 104 21.01 -24.05 12.04
N ALA A 105 20.69 -24.05 13.33
CA ALA A 105 21.70 -23.88 14.35
C ALA A 105 22.63 -25.11 14.30
N ARG A 106 23.93 -24.90 14.04
CA ARG A 106 24.94 -25.90 14.37
C ARG A 106 25.24 -25.77 15.86
N GLU A 107 25.15 -26.86 16.60
CA GLU A 107 25.82 -26.97 17.90
C GLU A 107 27.33 -26.84 17.67
N VAL A 108 27.96 -26.06 18.56
CA VAL A 108 29.41 -25.89 18.69
C VAL A 108 29.86 -26.74 19.86
#